data_AF-A0A538MFH3-F1
#
_entry.id   AF-A0A538MFH3-F1
#
_cell.length_a   1.000
_cell.length_b   1.000
_cell.length_c   1.000
_cell.angle_alpha   90.00
_cell.angle_beta   90.00
_cell.angle_gamma   90.00
#
_symmetry.space_group_name_H-M   'P 1'
#
loop_
_entity.id
_entity.type
_entity.pdbx_description
1 polymer ?
#
loop_
_entity_poly.entity_id
_entity_poly.type
_entity_poly.pdbx_seq_one_letter_code
_entity_poly.pdbx_strand_id
1 'polypeptide(L)'
;MSELDGVWNVTRIDGMLPPLNGIQKHIEGARGETRFGPLPLAPFDVEGLSLRYRPPFQDFVDRLERQGGGYLGRATFRGREFGRFALERATRQGGR
;
A
#
# COMPACT_ATOMS: atom_id res chain seq x y z
N MET A 1 -11.31 13.83 4.73
CA MET A 1 -10.18 13.47 3.85
C MET A 1 -9.12 12.87 4.74
N SER A 2 -8.78 11.59 4.55
CA SER A 2 -7.76 10.93 5.34
C SER A 2 -6.38 11.41 4.90
N GLU A 3 -5.39 11.43 5.80
CA GLU A 3 -3.99 11.78 5.44
C GLU A 3 -3.34 10.76 4.49
N LEU A 4 -4.02 9.64 4.26
CA LEU A 4 -3.65 8.60 3.33
C LEU A 4 -4.27 8.81 1.95
N ASP A 5 -5.21 9.75 1.78
CA ASP A 5 -5.91 9.97 0.51
C ASP A 5 -4.91 10.34 -0.60
N GLY A 6 -5.04 9.65 -1.74
CA GLY A 6 -4.21 9.84 -2.92
C GLY A 6 -3.53 8.57 -3.42
N VAL A 7 -2.57 8.76 -4.32
CA VAL A 7 -1.82 7.68 -4.97
C VAL A 7 -0.42 7.59 -4.35
N TRP A 8 -0.04 6.39 -3.97
CA TRP A 8 1.24 6.07 -3.33
C TRP A 8 1.99 5.05 -4.16
N ASN A 9 3.25 5.33 -4.48
CA ASN A 9 4.17 4.34 -5.03
C ASN A 9 4.63 3.42 -3.90
N VAL A 10 4.65 2.12 -4.16
CA VAL A 10 5.10 1.10 -3.20
C VAL A 10 6.51 0.66 -3.57
N THR A 11 7.46 0.93 -2.69
CA THR A 11 8.84 0.46 -2.83
C THR A 11 9.09 -0.63 -1.80
N ARG A 12 9.46 -1.85 -2.23
CA ARG A 12 9.83 -2.93 -1.32
C ARG A 12 11.18 -2.62 -0.67
N ILE A 13 11.24 -2.75 0.65
CA ILE A 13 12.49 -2.58 1.42
C ILE A 13 13.05 -3.94 1.79
N ASP A 14 12.17 -4.85 2.24
CA ASP A 14 12.58 -6.16 2.78
C ASP A 14 11.43 -7.18 2.65
N GLY A 15 11.77 -8.46 2.75
CA GLY A 15 10.86 -9.59 2.74
C GLY A 15 10.94 -10.47 1.50
N MET A 16 10.09 -11.49 1.49
CA MET A 16 10.12 -12.59 0.51
C MET A 16 9.38 -12.29 -0.80
N LEU A 17 8.74 -11.14 -0.93
CA LEU A 17 8.01 -10.82 -2.15
C LEU A 17 8.99 -10.36 -3.24
N PRO A 18 8.77 -10.75 -4.50
CA PRO A 18 9.60 -10.29 -5.62
C PRO A 18 9.68 -8.75 -5.64
N PRO A 19 10.71 -8.15 -6.25
CA PRO A 19 10.78 -6.69 -6.38
C PRO A 19 9.58 -6.20 -7.21
N LEU A 20 8.54 -5.72 -6.53
CA LEU A 20 7.26 -5.32 -7.12
C LEU A 20 7.34 -3.87 -7.66
N ASN A 21 8.22 -3.65 -8.64
CA ASN A 21 8.35 -2.35 -9.32
C ASN A 21 7.05 -2.02 -10.08
N GLY A 22 6.42 -0.88 -9.80
CA GLY A 22 5.19 -0.45 -10.47
C GLY A 22 3.89 -0.73 -9.72
N ILE A 23 3.98 -1.22 -8.47
CA ILE A 23 2.81 -1.27 -7.58
C ILE A 23 2.52 0.12 -7.02
N GLN A 24 1.24 0.48 -7.11
CA GLN A 24 0.68 1.69 -6.53
C GLN A 24 -0.46 1.34 -5.58
N LYS A 25 -0.67 2.16 -4.57
CA LYS A 25 -1.87 2.12 -3.74
C LYS A 25 -2.67 3.38 -3.99
N HIS A 26 -3.93 3.22 -4.34
CA HIS A 26 -4.88 4.30 -4.44
C HIS A 26 -5.79 4.27 -3.22
N ILE A 27 -5.88 5.38 -2.49
CA ILE A 27 -6.67 5.48 -1.26
C ILE A 27 -7.63 6.64 -1.37
N GLU A 28 -8.90 6.36 -1.09
CA GLU A 28 -10.01 7.31 -1.11
C GLU A 28 -10.86 7.13 0.16
N GLY A 29 -10.63 7.98 1.16
CA GLY A 29 -11.35 7.97 2.42
C GLY A 29 -11.06 6.69 3.22
N ALA A 30 -12.10 5.87 3.41
CA ALA A 30 -12.02 4.63 4.19
C ALA A 30 -11.72 3.38 3.33
N ARG A 31 -11.44 3.54 2.04
CA ARG A 31 -11.20 2.44 1.10
C ARG A 31 -9.99 2.72 0.25
N GLY A 32 -9.40 1.67 -0.29
CA GLY A 32 -8.38 1.78 -1.31
C GLY A 32 -8.21 0.50 -2.09
N GLU A 33 -7.25 0.53 -3.01
CA GLU A 33 -6.87 -0.62 -3.79
C GLU A 33 -5.41 -0.56 -4.19
N THR A 34 -4.80 -1.73 -4.25
CA THR A 34 -3.48 -1.94 -4.81
C THR A 34 -3.63 -2.14 -6.31
N ARG A 35 -2.87 -1.38 -7.10
CA ARG A 35 -2.82 -1.43 -8.57
C ARG A 35 -1.41 -1.74 -9.05
N PHE A 36 -1.29 -2.35 -10.22
CA PHE A 36 -0.04 -2.50 -10.96
C PHE A 36 -0.23 -1.89 -12.34
N GLY A 37 0.27 -0.65 -12.51
CA GLY A 37 -0.11 0.17 -13.66
C GLY A 37 -1.64 0.31 -13.77
N PRO A 38 -2.26 0.02 -14.94
CA PRO A 38 -3.71 0.11 -15.12
C PRO A 38 -4.49 -1.07 -14.51
N LEU A 39 -3.82 -2.11 -14.00
CA LEU A 39 -4.47 -3.32 -13.53
C LEU A 39 -4.79 -3.24 -12.02
N PRO A 40 -6.07 -3.32 -11.61
CA PRO A 40 -6.43 -3.46 -10.20
C PRO A 40 -6.04 -4.86 -9.70
N LEU A 41 -5.28 -4.94 -8.61
CA LEU A 41 -4.81 -6.20 -8.04
C LEU A 41 -5.66 -6.64 -6.85
N ALA A 42 -5.83 -5.75 -5.87
CA ALA A 42 -6.49 -6.12 -4.62
C ALA A 42 -7.12 -4.90 -3.91
N PRO A 43 -8.44 -4.90 -3.68
CA PRO A 43 -9.07 -3.88 -2.87
C PRO A 43 -8.80 -4.08 -1.38
N PHE A 44 -8.79 -3.00 -0.61
CA PHE A 44 -8.62 -2.98 0.83
C PHE A 44 -9.47 -1.88 1.50
N ASP A 45 -9.74 -2.05 2.79
CA ASP A 45 -10.35 -1.03 3.64
C ASP A 45 -9.26 -0.35 4.49
N VAL A 46 -9.46 0.93 4.79
CA VAL A 46 -8.52 1.77 5.54
C VAL A 46 -9.07 1.99 6.94
N GLU A 47 -8.35 1.48 7.93
CA GLU A 47 -8.65 1.61 9.35
C GLU A 47 -7.51 2.38 10.03
N GLY A 48 -7.63 3.71 10.07
CA GLY A 48 -6.57 4.59 10.58
C GLY A 48 -5.31 4.48 9.73
N LEU A 49 -4.27 3.81 10.25
CA LEU A 49 -3.03 3.51 9.54
C LEU A 49 -2.90 2.04 9.13
N SER A 50 -3.97 1.26 9.21
CA SER A 50 -3.99 -0.14 8.79
C SER A 50 -4.78 -0.31 7.49
N LEU A 51 -4.24 -1.07 6.55
CA LEU A 51 -4.88 -1.44 5.29
C LEU A 51 -5.24 -2.92 5.35
N ARG A 52 -6.53 -3.22 5.36
CA ARG A 52 -7.06 -4.59 5.44
C ARG A 52 -7.54 -5.02 4.07
N TYR A 53 -6.91 -6.03 3.49
CA TYR A 53 -7.31 -6.49 2.18
C TYR A 53 -8.66 -7.23 2.23
N ARG A 54 -9.40 -7.17 1.13
CA ARG A 54 -10.67 -7.88 0.97
C ARG A 54 -10.44 -9.23 0.28
N PRO A 55 -11.43 -10.15 0.31
CA PRO A 55 -11.31 -11.47 -0.32
C PRO A 55 -10.87 -11.38 -1.79
N PRO A 56 -9.97 -12.28 -2.25
CA PRO A 56 -9.46 -13.47 -1.56
C PRO A 56 -8.25 -13.23 -0.62
N PHE A 57 -7.86 -11.98 -0.38
CA PHE A 57 -6.65 -11.61 0.35
C PHE A 57 -6.92 -11.17 1.80
N GLN A 58 -8.04 -11.57 2.42
CA GLN A 58 -8.41 -11.05 3.75
C GLN A 58 -7.42 -11.33 4.89
N ASP A 59 -6.54 -12.31 4.70
CA ASP A 59 -5.48 -12.65 5.67
C ASP A 59 -4.31 -11.66 5.65
N PHE A 60 -4.27 -10.75 4.66
CA PHE A 60 -3.23 -9.73 4.53
C PHE A 60 -3.65 -8.43 5.22
N VAL A 61 -2.75 -7.89 6.03
CA VAL A 61 -2.90 -6.58 6.67
C VAL A 61 -1.59 -5.82 6.57
N ASP A 62 -1.65 -4.62 6.03
CA ASP A 62 -0.50 -3.73 6.00
C ASP A 62 -0.66 -2.63 7.04
N ARG A 63 0.30 -2.48 7.95
CA ARG A 63 0.31 -1.38 8.93
C ARG A 63 1.28 -0.30 8.49
N LEU A 64 0.85 0.95 8.53
CA LEU A 64 1.62 2.11 8.14
C LEU A 64 2.11 2.86 9.39
N GLU A 65 3.35 3.29 9.34
CA GLU A 65 3.97 4.18 10.32
C GLU A 65 4.42 5.44 9.57
N ARG A 66 4.06 6.62 10.07
CA ARG A 66 4.44 7.88 9.43
C ARG A 66 5.97 8.02 9.47
N GLN A 67 6.59 8.25 8.32
CA GLN A 67 8.04 8.42 8.20
C GLN A 67 8.35 9.59 7.26
N GLY A 68 8.74 10.74 7.84
CA GLY A 68 9.02 11.95 7.07
C GLY A 68 7.84 12.37 6.19
N GLY A 69 8.07 12.50 4.88
CA GLY A 69 7.05 12.84 3.87
C GLY A 69 6.22 11.68 3.33
N GLY A 70 6.39 10.47 3.88
CA GLY A 70 5.70 9.26 3.43
C GLY A 70 5.33 8.34 4.60
N TYR A 71 5.16 7.06 4.29
CA TYR A 71 4.86 6.03 5.29
C TYR A 71 5.73 4.80 5.13
N LEU A 72 6.16 4.22 6.24
CA LEU A 72 6.76 2.90 6.28
C LEU A 72 5.66 1.87 6.56
N GLY A 73 5.47 0.94 5.63
CA GLY A 73 4.52 -0.15 5.72
C GLY A 73 5.15 -1.46 6.18
N ARG A 74 4.49 -2.14 7.11
CA ARG A 74 4.76 -3.52 7.52
C ARG A 74 3.64 -4.41 6.99
N ALA A 75 4.00 -5.36 6.12
CA ALA A 75 3.06 -6.32 5.57
C ALA A 75 2.99 -7.54 6.49
N THR A 76 1.79 -7.85 6.96
CA THR A 76 1.51 -9.00 7.82
C THR A 76 0.54 -9.94 7.13
N PHE A 77 0.79 -11.24 7.25
CA PHE A 77 -0.05 -12.31 6.72
C PHE A 77 -0.37 -13.25 7.88
N ARG A 78 -1.66 -13.44 8.18
CA ARG A 78 -2.12 -14.24 9.33
C ARG A 78 -1.45 -13.81 10.65
N GLY A 79 -1.25 -12.50 10.82
CA GLY A 79 -0.62 -11.90 12.01
C GLY A 79 0.92 -11.97 12.05
N ARG A 80 1.57 -12.58 11.06
CA ARG A 80 3.04 -12.64 10.96
C ARG A 80 3.57 -11.62 9.95
N GLU A 81 4.51 -10.78 10.38
CA GLU A 81 5.24 -9.90 9.46
C GLU A 81 6.01 -10.73 8.44
N PHE A 82 5.84 -10.43 7.16
CA PHE A 82 6.51 -11.13 6.07
C PHE A 82 7.23 -10.20 5.09
N GLY A 83 7.12 -8.88 5.29
CA GLY A 83 7.88 -7.91 4.53
C GLY A 83 7.63 -6.47 4.95
N ARG A 84 8.49 -5.58 4.45
CA ARG A 84 8.42 -4.14 4.66
C ARG A 84 8.43 -3.40 3.33
N PHE A 85 7.74 -2.28 3.28
CA PHE A 85 7.66 -1.44 2.10
C PHE A 85 7.59 0.03 2.51
N ALA A 86 8.08 0.94 1.67
CA ALA A 86 7.81 2.36 1.79
C ALA A 86 6.63 2.74 0.89
N LEU A 87 5.83 3.70 1.37
CA LEU A 87 4.89 4.47 0.58
C LEU A 87 5.46 5.86 0.38
N GLU A 88 5.71 6.17 -0.88
CA GLU A 88 6.10 7.50 -1.32
C GLU A 88 4.96 8.08 -2.13
N ARG A 89 4.67 9.36 -1.93
CA ARG A 89 3.58 9.99 -2.67
C ARG A 89 3.90 9.93 -4.15
N ALA A 90 2.97 9.40 -4.95
CA ALA A 90 3.13 9.44 -6.39
C ALA A 90 3.05 10.91 -6.81
N THR A 91 4.21 11.52 -7.06
CA THR A 91 4.25 12.69 -7.92
C THR A 91 3.58 12.26 -9.22
N ARG A 92 2.63 13.07 -9.73
CA ARG A 92 2.16 12.91 -11.11
C ARG A 92 3.42 12.74 -11.95
N GLN A 93 3.66 11.53 -12.48
CA GLN A 93 4.60 11.40 -13.56
C GLN A 93 3.92 12.10 -14.72
N GLY A 94 4.22 13.39 -14.87
CA GLY A 94 3.94 14.14 -16.07
C GLY A 94 4.66 13.43 -17.21
N GLY A 95 3.93 12.61 -17.94
CA GLY A 95 4.31 12.18 -19.28
C GLY A 95 4.06 13.36 -20.21
N ARG A 96 5.15 14.12 -20.41
CA ARG A 96 5.56 14.91 -21.57
C ARG A 96 4.56 15.13 -22.71
#